data_AF-A7U181-F1
#
_entry.id   AF-A7U181-F1
#
_cell.length_a   1.000
_cell.length_b   1.000
_cell.length_c   1.000
_cell.angle_alpha   90.00
_cell.angle_beta   90.00
_cell.angle_gamma   90.00
#
_symmetry.space_group_name_H-M   'P 1'
#
loop_
_entity.id
_entity.type
_entity.pdbx_description
1 polymer ?
#
loop_
_entity_poly.entity_id
_entity_poly.type
_entity_poly.pdbx_seq_one_letter_code
_entity_poly.pdbx_strand_id
1 'polypeptide(L)'
;FGVGKTTLARKVYSSRKVMRHFHLRAWCSVSQEYEKRRLLLEILTGIHGLTEEIRQMRDEDLQDKLRKLLLKNKYLVVMDDVWGIGAWNDLKNSFPDNANGSRILFTSRLHRVASEIKQDSPPLSLSLFSQEESWQLLEKKVFKEECCP
;
A
#
# COMPACT_ATOMS: atom_id res chain seq x y z
N PHE A 1 -13.14 -14.78 -1.48
CA PHE A 1 -13.77 -13.47 -1.22
C PHE A 1 -12.86 -12.62 -0.33
N GLY A 2 -12.80 -11.30 -0.54
CA GLY A 2 -11.94 -10.40 0.24
C GLY A 2 -12.71 -9.62 1.29
N VAL A 3 -12.22 -9.57 2.53
CA VAL A 3 -12.80 -8.82 3.67
C VAL A 3 -12.62 -7.29 3.58
N GLY A 4 -12.36 -6.74 2.40
CA GLY A 4 -12.27 -5.29 2.19
C GLY A 4 -10.96 -4.59 2.60
N LYS A 5 -9.85 -5.32 2.85
CA LYS A 5 -8.54 -4.73 3.19
C LYS A 5 -8.06 -3.67 2.18
N THR A 6 -7.98 -4.05 0.90
CA THR A 6 -7.62 -3.14 -0.19
C THR A 6 -8.58 -1.95 -0.28
N THR A 7 -9.88 -2.18 -0.08
CA THR A 7 -10.89 -1.11 -0.08
C THR A 7 -10.67 -0.12 1.06
N LEU A 8 -10.37 -0.61 2.27
CA LEU A 8 -10.07 0.24 3.41
C LEU A 8 -8.77 1.04 3.18
N ALA A 9 -7.71 0.37 2.73
CA ALA A 9 -6.45 1.03 2.39
C ALA A 9 -6.64 2.12 1.32
N ARG A 10 -7.45 1.88 0.27
CA ARG A 10 -7.81 2.89 -0.73
C ARG A 10 -8.57 4.06 -0.13
N LYS A 11 -9.55 3.81 0.76
CA LYS A 11 -10.29 4.89 1.45
C LYS A 11 -9.34 5.77 2.28
N VAL A 12 -8.41 5.17 3.01
CA VAL A 12 -7.39 5.90 3.78
C VAL A 12 -6.49 6.72 2.84
N TYR A 13 -5.93 6.06 1.82
CA TYR A 13 -4.99 6.65 0.86
C TYR A 13 -5.56 7.88 0.14
N SER A 14 -6.84 7.83 -0.24
CA SER A 14 -7.53 8.91 -0.97
C SER A 14 -8.20 9.95 -0.05
N SER A 15 -8.13 9.79 1.26
CA SER A 15 -8.77 10.74 2.18
C SER A 15 -8.06 12.10 2.17
N ARG A 16 -8.81 13.20 2.13
CA ARG A 16 -8.24 14.57 2.08
C ARG A 16 -7.22 14.84 3.18
N LYS A 17 -7.44 14.29 4.39
CA LYS A 17 -6.50 14.42 5.51
C LYS A 17 -5.15 13.77 5.20
N VAL A 18 -5.16 12.54 4.67
CA VAL A 18 -3.93 11.83 4.25
C VAL A 18 -3.26 12.55 3.10
N MET A 19 -4.01 12.99 2.09
CA MET A 19 -3.45 13.69 0.93
C MET A 19 -2.73 14.99 1.30
N ARG A 20 -3.23 15.71 2.32
CA ARG A 20 -2.60 16.94 2.82
C ARG A 20 -1.43 16.68 3.76
N HIS A 21 -1.40 15.52 4.42
CA HIS A 21 -0.42 15.20 5.45
C HIS A 21 0.88 14.58 4.91
N PHE A 22 0.79 13.85 3.80
CA PHE A 22 1.94 13.20 3.16
C PHE A 22 2.25 13.89 1.83
N HIS A 23 3.46 14.45 1.72
CA HIS A 23 3.92 15.13 0.51
C HIS A 23 4.05 14.16 -0.66
N LEU A 24 4.53 12.94 -0.38
CA LEU A 24 4.69 11.89 -1.37
C LEU A 24 3.81 10.70 -1.01
N ARG A 25 3.14 10.13 -2.01
CA ARG A 25 2.28 8.97 -1.84
C ARG A 25 2.46 8.02 -3.01
N ALA A 26 2.53 6.73 -2.71
CA ALA A 26 2.58 5.69 -3.74
C ALA A 26 1.84 4.44 -3.30
N TRP A 27 1.52 3.62 -4.28
CA TRP A 27 0.85 2.34 -4.12
C TRP A 27 1.49 1.34 -5.06
N CYS A 28 1.85 0.16 -4.55
CA CYS A 28 2.27 -0.98 -5.36
C CYS A 28 1.49 -2.24 -4.97
N SER A 29 1.25 -3.10 -5.94
CA SER A 29 0.53 -4.37 -5.74
C SER A 29 1.52 -5.53 -5.77
N VAL A 30 1.60 -6.27 -4.66
CA VAL A 30 2.53 -7.39 -4.50
C VAL A 30 1.84 -8.68 -4.92
N SER A 31 2.24 -9.23 -6.07
CA SER A 31 1.82 -10.56 -6.48
C SER A 31 2.55 -11.64 -5.67
N GLN A 32 2.03 -12.88 -5.68
CA GLN A 32 2.71 -14.01 -5.03
C GLN A 32 4.11 -14.24 -5.62
N GLU A 33 4.21 -14.19 -6.95
CA GLU A 33 5.47 -14.09 -7.69
C GLU A 33 5.67 -12.61 -8.04
N TYR A 34 6.37 -11.87 -7.18
CA TYR A 34 6.67 -10.45 -7.42
C TYR A 34 8.08 -10.29 -8.01
N GLU A 35 8.26 -9.21 -8.75
CA GLU A 35 9.58 -8.77 -9.22
C GLU A 35 9.95 -7.47 -8.52
N LYS A 36 11.13 -7.43 -7.88
CA LYS A 36 11.64 -6.24 -7.18
C LYS A 36 11.59 -5.00 -8.08
N ARG A 37 12.06 -5.12 -9.33
CA ARG A 37 12.04 -4.06 -10.34
C ARG A 37 10.64 -3.49 -10.56
N ARG A 38 9.64 -4.36 -10.74
CA ARG A 38 8.24 -3.94 -10.96
C ARG A 38 7.74 -3.09 -9.79
N LEU A 39 7.99 -3.53 -8.56
CA LEU A 39 7.57 -2.80 -7.36
C LEU A 39 8.26 -1.43 -7.24
N LEU A 40 9.58 -1.35 -7.52
CA LEU A 40 10.31 -0.08 -7.53
C LEU A 40 9.73 0.89 -8.57
N LEU A 41 9.43 0.41 -9.77
CA LEU A 41 8.84 1.21 -10.84
C LEU A 41 7.43 1.67 -10.50
N GLU A 42 6.57 0.82 -9.93
CA GLU A 42 5.23 1.20 -9.47
C GLU A 42 5.29 2.33 -8.42
N ILE A 43 6.21 2.21 -7.45
CA ILE A 43 6.37 3.22 -6.40
C ILE A 43 6.90 4.54 -6.97
N LEU A 44 7.95 4.48 -7.81
CA LEU A 44 8.53 5.66 -8.44
C LEU A 44 7.53 6.37 -9.35
N THR A 45 6.71 5.62 -10.08
CA THR A 45 5.63 6.16 -10.91
C THR A 45 4.65 6.98 -10.07
N GLY A 46 4.28 6.49 -8.88
CA GLY A 46 3.39 7.22 -7.97
C GLY A 46 4.01 8.51 -7.38
N ILE A 47 5.33 8.54 -7.18
CA ILE A 47 6.03 9.65 -6.51
C ILE A 47 6.47 10.74 -7.48
N HIS A 48 7.05 10.34 -8.61
CA HIS A 48 7.79 11.24 -9.51
C HIS A 48 7.29 11.18 -10.95
N GLY A 49 6.46 10.18 -11.28
CA GLY A 49 6.13 9.85 -12.66
C GLY A 49 7.16 8.94 -13.31
N LEU A 50 6.74 8.25 -14.37
CA LEU A 50 7.57 7.29 -15.10
C LEU A 50 8.16 7.92 -16.35
N THR A 51 9.49 7.89 -16.47
CA THR A 51 10.22 8.35 -17.67
C THR A 51 10.98 7.19 -18.31
N GLU A 52 11.36 7.34 -19.59
CA GLU A 52 12.21 6.34 -20.27
C GLU A 52 13.56 6.15 -19.57
N GLU A 53 14.14 7.23 -19.04
CA GLU A 53 15.37 7.17 -18.24
C GLU A 53 15.19 6.23 -17.04
N ILE A 54 14.09 6.36 -16.29
CA ILE A 54 13.77 5.50 -15.15
C ILE A 54 13.58 4.05 -15.60
N ARG A 55 12.90 3.81 -16.74
CA ARG A 55 12.68 2.46 -17.26
C ARG A 55 13.98 1.74 -17.65
N GLN A 56 15.04 2.48 -17.95
CA GLN A 56 16.34 1.94 -18.36
C GLN A 56 17.36 1.84 -17.21
N MET A 57 17.08 2.44 -16.04
CA MET A 57 17.94 2.32 -14.85
C MET A 57 18.06 0.88 -14.38
N ARG A 58 19.22 0.51 -13.82
CA ARG A 58 19.39 -0.76 -13.10
C ARG A 58 18.63 -0.74 -11.79
N ASP A 59 18.36 -1.91 -11.23
CA ASP A 59 17.56 -2.04 -10.01
C ASP A 59 18.18 -1.32 -8.80
N GLU A 60 19.52 -1.31 -8.69
CA GLU A 60 20.24 -0.57 -7.66
C GLU A 60 20.05 0.94 -7.81
N ASP A 61 20.12 1.43 -9.05
CA ASP A 61 19.96 2.85 -9.37
C ASP A 61 18.51 3.30 -9.12
N LEU A 62 17.52 2.44 -9.42
CA LEU A 62 16.11 2.66 -9.08
C LEU A 62 15.90 2.78 -7.57
N GLN A 63 16.49 1.86 -6.81
CA GLN A 63 16.41 1.85 -5.34
C GLN A 63 17.05 3.10 -4.74
N ASP A 64 18.23 3.50 -5.22
CA ASP A 64 18.90 4.72 -4.76
C ASP A 64 18.13 5.98 -5.15
N LYS A 65 17.56 6.03 -6.35
CA LYS A 65 16.72 7.15 -6.79
C LYS A 65 15.48 7.27 -5.90
N LEU A 66 14.79 6.15 -5.63
CA LEU A 66 13.64 6.13 -4.73
C LEU A 66 14.02 6.65 -3.34
N ARG A 67 15.12 6.14 -2.77
CA ARG A 67 15.61 6.59 -1.46
C ARG A 67 15.90 8.08 -1.43
N LYS A 68 16.57 8.63 -2.45
CA LYS A 68 16.90 10.06 -2.56
C LYS A 68 15.65 10.93 -2.65
N LEU A 69 14.64 10.51 -3.42
CA LEU A 69 13.36 11.22 -3.53
C LEU A 69 12.59 11.23 -2.19
N LEU A 70 12.61 10.12 -1.47
CA LEU A 70 11.93 9.99 -0.18
C LEU A 70 12.66 10.70 0.97
N LEU A 71 13.97 10.91 0.84
CA LEU A 71 14.78 11.54 1.89
C LEU A 71 14.25 12.94 2.22
N LYS A 72 14.11 13.24 3.51
CA LYS A 72 13.52 14.49 4.06
C LYS A 72 12.05 14.76 3.71
N ASN A 73 11.44 13.96 2.83
CA ASN A 73 10.03 14.04 2.53
C ASN A 73 9.20 13.16 3.48
N LYS A 74 8.02 13.64 3.83
CA LYS A 74 7.03 12.84 4.56
C LYS A 74 6.20 12.04 3.57
N TYR A 75 6.28 10.72 3.63
CA TYR A 75 5.69 9.82 2.64
C TYR A 75 4.74 8.77 3.22
N LEU A 76 3.77 8.34 2.40
CA LEU A 76 2.96 7.15 2.64
C LEU A 76 3.09 6.21 1.43
N VAL A 77 3.63 5.01 1.63
CA VAL A 77 3.68 3.97 0.60
C VAL A 77 2.76 2.83 1.01
N VAL A 78 1.88 2.40 0.11
CA VAL A 78 1.03 1.23 0.31
C VAL A 78 1.59 0.05 -0.45
N MET A 79 1.85 -1.05 0.26
CA MET A 79 2.20 -2.35 -0.31
C MET A 79 1.00 -3.28 -0.14
N ASP A 80 0.24 -3.47 -1.22
CA ASP A 80 -1.04 -4.19 -1.19
C ASP A 80 -0.86 -5.68 -1.51
N ASP A 81 -1.64 -6.52 -0.82
CA ASP A 81 -1.73 -7.98 -0.96
C ASP A 81 -0.39 -8.73 -0.78
N VAL A 82 0.39 -8.39 0.25
CA VAL A 82 1.71 -9.01 0.50
C VAL A 82 1.60 -10.47 0.94
N TRP A 83 2.32 -11.36 0.26
CA TRP A 83 2.31 -12.82 0.48
C TRP A 83 3.44 -13.36 1.37
N GLY A 84 4.45 -12.55 1.65
CA GLY A 84 5.62 -12.94 2.45
C GLY A 84 6.55 -11.75 2.69
N ILE A 85 7.54 -11.93 3.57
CA ILE A 85 8.47 -10.84 3.92
C ILE A 85 9.48 -10.49 2.81
N GLY A 86 9.63 -11.34 1.78
CA GLY A 86 10.58 -11.11 0.68
C GLY A 86 10.48 -9.71 0.09
N ALA A 87 9.27 -9.31 -0.34
CA ALA A 87 9.06 -7.99 -0.97
C ALA A 87 9.42 -6.83 -0.03
N TRP A 88 9.18 -6.99 1.29
CA TRP A 88 9.60 -6.00 2.26
C TRP A 88 11.13 -5.99 2.42
N ASN A 89 11.77 -7.15 2.53
CA ASN A 89 13.23 -7.25 2.66
C ASN A 89 13.98 -6.65 1.46
N ASP A 90 13.45 -6.83 0.25
CA ASP A 90 14.05 -6.29 -0.97
C ASP A 90 13.95 -4.77 -1.06
N LEU A 91 12.89 -4.18 -0.48
CA LEU A 91 12.58 -2.76 -0.62
C LEU A 91 12.88 -1.92 0.62
N LYS A 92 13.04 -2.51 1.81
CA LYS A 92 13.20 -1.77 3.08
C LYS A 92 14.32 -0.73 3.05
N ASN A 93 15.40 -1.03 2.34
CA ASN A 93 16.56 -0.15 2.19
C ASN A 93 16.30 1.07 1.29
N SER A 94 15.20 1.06 0.53
CA SER A 94 14.73 2.20 -0.28
C SER A 94 13.97 3.24 0.55
N PHE A 95 13.57 2.93 1.79
CA PHE A 95 12.69 3.76 2.61
C PHE A 95 13.45 4.37 3.80
N PRO A 96 13.91 5.63 3.70
CA PRO A 96 14.64 6.27 4.78
C PRO A 96 13.71 6.67 5.93
N ASP A 97 14.05 6.25 7.16
CA ASP A 97 13.38 6.76 8.37
C ASP A 97 14.04 8.07 8.81
N ASN A 98 13.36 9.19 8.52
CA ASN A 98 13.79 10.53 8.92
C ASN A 98 13.10 11.00 10.22
N ALA A 99 12.43 10.10 10.96
CA ALA A 99 11.63 10.42 12.15
C ALA A 99 10.55 11.51 11.92
N ASN A 100 10.16 11.76 10.67
CA ASN A 100 9.23 12.82 10.28
C ASN A 100 7.76 12.35 10.18
N GLY A 101 7.50 11.10 10.60
CA GLY A 101 6.18 10.50 10.56
C GLY A 101 5.82 9.85 9.22
N SER A 102 6.78 9.56 8.35
CA SER A 102 6.56 8.70 7.18
C SER A 102 6.01 7.32 7.58
N ARG A 103 5.22 6.70 6.70
CA ARG A 103 4.53 5.44 6.97
C ARG A 103 4.57 4.52 5.76
N ILE A 104 4.59 3.22 6.04
CA ILE A 104 4.37 2.16 5.05
C ILE A 104 3.17 1.37 5.53
N LEU A 105 2.16 1.24 4.68
CA LEU A 105 0.93 0.51 4.96
C LEU A 105 0.95 -0.81 4.19
N PHE A 106 0.89 -1.91 4.91
CA PHE A 106 0.79 -3.24 4.33
C PHE A 106 -0.65 -3.74 4.40
N THR A 107 -1.11 -4.39 3.34
CA THR A 107 -2.26 -5.29 3.44
C THR A 107 -1.78 -6.71 3.17
N SER A 108 -2.29 -7.68 3.93
CA SER A 108 -1.97 -9.09 3.74
C SER A 108 -3.14 -9.96 4.14
N ARG A 109 -3.23 -11.15 3.55
CA ARG A 109 -4.14 -12.22 3.96
C ARG A 109 -3.52 -13.10 5.06
N LEU A 110 -2.21 -12.99 5.27
CA LEU A 110 -1.44 -13.86 6.13
C LEU A 110 -1.04 -13.12 7.39
N HIS A 111 -1.58 -13.52 8.54
CA HIS A 111 -1.26 -12.90 9.82
C HIS A 111 0.25 -12.91 10.12
N ARG A 112 0.96 -13.99 9.74
CA ARG A 112 2.41 -14.12 9.93
C ARG A 112 3.24 -12.99 9.31
N VAL A 113 2.80 -12.43 8.18
CA VAL A 113 3.53 -11.35 7.49
C VAL A 113 3.61 -10.11 8.39
N ALA A 114 2.56 -9.81 9.16
CA ALA A 114 2.57 -8.69 10.09
C ALA A 114 3.61 -8.87 11.20
N SER A 115 3.65 -10.06 11.82
CA SER A 115 4.61 -10.37 12.89
C SER A 115 6.07 -10.37 12.40
N GLU A 116 6.31 -10.78 11.15
CA GLU A 116 7.66 -10.77 10.58
C GLU A 116 8.14 -9.34 10.23
N ILE A 117 7.24 -8.47 9.79
CA ILE A 117 7.57 -7.07 9.46
C ILE A 117 7.80 -6.25 10.73
N LYS A 118 6.93 -6.41 11.74
CA LYS A 118 7.05 -5.70 13.01
C LYS A 118 6.44 -6.52 14.14
N GLN A 119 7.30 -7.15 14.95
CA GLN A 119 6.89 -8.01 16.06
C GLN A 119 6.06 -7.27 17.12
N ASP A 120 6.42 -6.02 17.43
CA ASP A 120 5.81 -5.27 18.55
C ASP A 120 4.57 -4.44 18.16
N SER A 121 3.96 -4.71 17.00
CA SER A 121 2.79 -3.97 16.52
C SER A 121 1.71 -4.93 16.06
N PRO A 122 0.59 -5.07 16.79
CA PRO A 122 -0.49 -5.95 16.37
C PRO A 122 -1.10 -5.45 15.05
N PRO A 123 -1.39 -6.34 14.09
CA PRO A 123 -2.05 -5.96 12.86
C PRO A 123 -3.51 -5.54 13.10
N LEU A 124 -4.02 -4.68 12.23
CA LEU A 124 -5.46 -4.44 12.14
C LEU A 124 -6.13 -5.61 11.40
N SER A 125 -6.75 -6.52 12.16
CA SER A 125 -7.55 -7.60 11.62
C SER A 125 -8.94 -7.10 11.23
N LEU A 126 -9.30 -7.22 9.95
CA LEU A 126 -10.66 -6.96 9.47
C LEU A 126 -11.50 -8.23 9.59
N SER A 127 -12.64 -8.12 10.25
CA SER A 127 -13.64 -9.18 10.33
C SER A 127 -14.56 -9.19 9.10
N LEU A 128 -15.31 -10.27 8.94
CA LEU A 128 -16.46 -10.28 8.04
C LEU A 128 -17.51 -9.29 8.55
N PHE A 129 -18.30 -8.77 7.63
CA PHE A 129 -19.51 -8.03 7.96
C PHE A 129 -20.51 -8.95 8.65
N SER A 130 -21.30 -8.38 9.56
CA SER A 130 -22.55 -8.99 10.04
C SER A 130 -23.53 -9.25 8.88
N GLN A 131 -24.59 -10.01 9.13
CA GLN A 131 -25.61 -10.28 8.13
C GLN A 131 -26.29 -8.98 7.68
N GLU A 132 -26.53 -8.08 8.61
CA GLU A 132 -27.13 -6.76 8.41
C GLU A 132 -26.23 -5.86 7.55
N GLU A 133 -24.94 -5.75 7.90
CA GLU A 133 -23.97 -4.98 7.11
C GLU A 133 -23.79 -5.57 5.70
N SER A 134 -23.84 -6.91 5.58
CA SER A 134 -23.78 -7.60 4.29
C SER A 134 -25.00 -7.29 3.43
N TRP A 135 -26.20 -7.28 4.04
CA TRP A 135 -27.45 -6.93 3.37
C TRP A 135 -27.46 -5.48 2.91
N GLN A 136 -27.09 -4.53 3.78
CA GLN A 136 -26.98 -3.12 3.42
C GLN A 136 -25.97 -2.88 2.27
N LEU A 137 -24.86 -3.62 2.26
CA LEU A 137 -23.89 -3.53 1.17
C LEU A 137 -24.47 -4.08 -0.14
N LEU A 138 -25.22 -5.17 -0.08
CA LEU A 138 -25.90 -5.75 -1.24
C LEU A 138 -26.92 -4.76 -1.81
N GLU A 139 -27.79 -4.21 -0.97
CA GLU A 139 -28.79 -3.22 -1.38
C GLU A 139 -28.15 -2.02 -2.08
N LYS A 140 -27.10 -1.43 -1.47
CA LYS A 140 -26.38 -0.30 -2.08
C LYS A 140 -25.77 -0.64 -3.45
N LYS A 141 -25.28 -1.87 -3.64
CA LYS A 141 -24.66 -2.29 -4.90
C LYS A 141 -25.68 -2.58 -5.99
N VAL A 142 -26.82 -3.18 -5.63
CA VAL A 142 -27.87 -3.57 -6.58
C VAL A 142 -28.71 -2.36 -6.97
N PHE A 143 -29.09 -1.53 -5.99
CA PHE A 143 -30.07 -0.47 -6.20
C PHE A 143 -29.48 0.95 -6.31
N LYS A 144 -28.15 1.11 -6.19
CA LYS A 144 -27.44 2.40 -6.40
C LYS A 144 -28.08 3.60 -5.67
N GLU A 145 -28.53 3.40 -4.43
CA GLU A 145 -29.22 4.39 -3.57
C GLU A 145 -30.72 4.62 -3.83
N GLU A 146 -31.34 3.94 -4.79
CA GLU A 146 -32.81 3.79 -4.79
C GLU A 146 -33.21 2.74 -3.74
N CYS A 147 -34.23 3.02 -2.93
CA CYS A 147 -34.73 2.03 -1.97
C CYS A 147 -35.32 0.82 -2.71
N CYS A 148 -35.18 -0.38 -2.14
CA CYS A 148 -35.90 -1.57 -2.57
C CYS A 148 -37.42 -1.25 -2.67
N PRO A 149 -38.11 -1.72 -3.73
CA PRO A 149 -39.56 -1.65 -3.82
C PRO A 149 -40.27 -2.50 -2.76
#